data_AF-A0AA97LU99-F1
#
_entry.id   AF-A0AA97LU99-F1
#
_cell.length_a   1.000
_cell.length_b   1.000
_cell.length_c   1.000
_cell.angle_alpha   90.00
_cell.angle_beta   90.00
_cell.angle_gamma   90.00
#
_symmetry.space_group_name_H-M   'P 1'
#
loop_
_entity.id
_entity.type
_entity.pdbx_description
1 polymer ?
#
loop_
_entity_poly.entity_id
_entity_poly.type
_entity_poly.pdbx_seq_one_letter_code
_entity_poly.pdbx_strand_id
1 'polypeptide(L)'
;MGTLSWITPHAPTTPAQAVAALHDHLSAAGLNRLYRASHRGVAVLSIRRGLTVWCVNGLFRWTDERGARLTHPAGDPEGASRRICDAVRGGRGLRSAA
;
A
#
# COMPACT_ATOMS: atom_id res chain seq x y z
N MET A 1 37.23 -9.49 8.70
CA MET A 1 36.61 -8.73 7.58
C MET A 1 35.14 -9.12 7.53
N GLY A 2 34.26 -8.28 8.08
CA GLY A 2 32.83 -8.56 8.20
C GLY A 2 32.05 -7.94 7.05
N THR A 3 31.42 -8.78 6.25
CA THR A 3 30.36 -8.42 5.30
C THR A 3 29.12 -8.03 6.10
N LEU A 4 28.78 -6.74 6.15
CA LEU A 4 27.48 -6.29 6.64
C LEU A 4 26.77 -5.50 5.53
N SER A 5 25.89 -6.26 4.89
CA SER A 5 24.75 -5.91 4.06
C SER A 5 24.16 -4.52 4.34
N TRP A 6 24.66 -3.50 3.64
CA TRP A 6 23.95 -2.24 3.44
C TRP A 6 22.87 -2.36 2.36
N ILE A 7 22.38 -3.57 2.07
CA ILE A 7 21.21 -3.75 1.21
C ILE A 7 20.00 -3.23 2.00
N THR A 8 19.93 -1.91 2.12
CA THR A 8 18.68 -1.18 2.16
C THR A 8 17.86 -1.79 1.02
N PRO A 9 16.71 -2.41 1.29
CA PRO A 9 15.82 -2.79 0.20
C PRO A 9 15.63 -1.51 -0.61
N HIS A 10 16.12 -1.53 -1.85
CA HIS A 10 16.19 -0.36 -2.72
C HIS A 10 14.84 0.33 -2.66
N ALA A 11 14.79 1.51 -2.02
CA ALA A 11 13.56 2.27 -1.91
C ALA A 11 12.99 2.37 -3.32
N PRO A 12 11.70 2.07 -3.55
CA PRO A 12 11.18 1.93 -4.89
C PRO A 12 11.43 3.23 -5.67
N THR A 13 12.35 3.18 -6.63
CA THR A 13 12.78 4.33 -7.44
C THR A 13 11.69 4.82 -8.37
N THR A 14 10.68 3.99 -8.61
CA THR A 14 9.53 4.34 -9.43
C THR A 14 8.23 4.04 -8.71
N PRO A 15 7.16 4.82 -8.94
CA PRO A 15 5.85 4.57 -8.35
C PRO A 15 5.30 3.19 -8.76
N ALA A 16 5.66 2.68 -9.94
CA ALA A 16 5.29 1.35 -10.39
C ALA A 16 5.93 0.23 -9.53
N GLN A 17 7.21 0.37 -9.19
CA GLN A 17 7.90 -0.55 -8.28
C GLN A 17 7.32 -0.47 -6.87
N ALA A 18 7.01 0.73 -6.39
CA ALA A 18 6.42 0.93 -5.06
C ALA A 18 5.07 0.21 -4.94
N VAL A 19 4.21 0.39 -5.94
CA VAL A 19 2.91 -0.28 -6.00
C VAL A 19 3.06 -1.79 -6.20
N ALA A 20 4.06 -2.25 -6.94
CA ALA A 20 4.33 -3.69 -7.08
C ALA A 20 4.72 -4.32 -5.73
N ALA A 21 5.67 -3.72 -5.00
CA ALA A 21 6.05 -4.20 -3.67
C ALA A 21 4.86 -4.19 -2.69
N LEU A 22 4.06 -3.11 -2.72
CA LEU A 22 2.85 -3.02 -1.91
C LEU A 22 1.84 -4.12 -2.27
N HIS A 23 1.66 -4.40 -3.56
CA HIS A 23 0.80 -5.48 -4.04
C HIS A 23 1.25 -6.84 -3.50
N ASP A 24 2.54 -7.16 -3.58
CA ASP A 24 3.10 -8.41 -3.05
C ASP A 24 2.82 -8.57 -1.54
N HIS A 25 3.07 -7.53 -0.74
CA HIS A 25 2.77 -7.57 0.69
C HIS A 25 1.27 -7.75 0.98
N LEU A 26 0.39 -7.09 0.24
CA LEU A 26 -1.06 -7.21 0.41
C LEU A 26 -1.57 -8.59 -0.01
N SER A 27 -1.02 -9.14 -1.11
CA SER A 27 -1.32 -10.49 -1.57
C SER A 27 -0.85 -11.54 -0.55
N ALA A 28 0.35 -11.38 0.01
CA ALA A 28 0.87 -12.23 1.08
C ALA A 28 0.02 -12.14 2.38
N ALA A 29 -0.58 -10.98 2.64
CA ALA A 29 -1.53 -10.79 3.75
C ALA A 29 -2.93 -11.41 3.50
N GLY A 30 -3.15 -12.02 2.33
CA GLY A 30 -4.39 -12.70 1.95
C GLY A 30 -5.45 -11.82 1.31
N LEU A 31 -5.10 -10.59 0.87
CA LEU A 31 -6.03 -9.74 0.13
C LEU A 31 -6.10 -10.18 -1.33
N ASN A 32 -7.27 -10.66 -1.73
CA ASN A 32 -7.59 -11.02 -3.11
C ASN A 32 -8.14 -9.81 -3.89
N ARG A 33 -8.04 -9.85 -5.23
CA ARG A 33 -8.67 -8.91 -6.17
C ARG A 33 -8.08 -7.50 -6.11
N LEU A 34 -6.76 -7.44 -6.12
CA LEU A 34 -5.98 -6.21 -6.21
C LEU A 34 -5.84 -5.78 -7.68
N TYR A 35 -6.26 -4.56 -8.01
CA TYR A 35 -6.13 -4.00 -9.36
C TYR A 35 -5.05 -2.93 -9.38
N ARG A 36 -3.99 -3.18 -10.13
CA ARG A 36 -2.89 -2.25 -10.34
C ARG A 36 -3.06 -1.51 -11.66
N ALA A 37 -2.87 -0.20 -11.63
CA ALA A 37 -2.67 0.61 -12.83
C ALA A 37 -1.50 1.59 -12.62
N SER A 38 -0.79 1.93 -13.68
CA SER A 38 0.29 2.91 -13.63
C SER A 38 0.28 3.77 -14.88
N HIS A 39 0.58 5.05 -14.71
CA HIS A 39 0.65 6.02 -15.80
C HIS A 39 1.69 7.10 -15.45
N ARG A 40 2.59 7.42 -16.40
CA ARG A 40 3.72 8.38 -16.29
C ARG A 40 3.79 9.17 -14.97
N GLY A 41 4.58 8.67 -14.02
CA GLY A 41 4.86 9.34 -12.74
C GLY A 41 3.87 9.06 -11.59
N VAL A 42 2.80 8.32 -11.86
CA VAL A 42 1.80 7.92 -10.86
C VAL A 42 1.52 6.41 -11.00
N ALA A 43 1.34 5.74 -9.88
CA ALA A 43 0.79 4.39 -9.86
C ALA A 43 -0.38 4.33 -8.88
N VAL A 44 -1.30 3.42 -9.13
CA VAL A 44 -2.51 3.25 -8.34
C VAL A 44 -2.76 1.76 -8.10
N LEU A 45 -3.23 1.44 -6.90
CA LEU A 45 -3.61 0.11 -6.46
C LEU A 45 -5.00 0.20 -5.85
N SER A 46 -5.99 -0.36 -6.54
CA SER A 46 -7.34 -0.50 -6.00
C SER A 46 -7.47 -1.86 -5.33
N ILE A 47 -7.88 -1.86 -4.07
CA ILE A 47 -7.92 -3.07 -3.21
C ILE A 47 -9.35 -3.58 -3.09
N ARG A 48 -10.29 -2.68 -2.84
CA ARG A 48 -11.74 -2.95 -2.78
C ARG A 48 -12.52 -1.66 -3.07
N ARG A 49 -13.84 -1.77 -3.26
CA ARG A 49 -14.71 -0.58 -3.36
C ARG A 49 -14.47 0.35 -2.17
N GLY A 50 -14.06 1.59 -2.47
CA GLY A 50 -13.78 2.63 -1.48
C GLY A 50 -12.34 2.69 -0.96
N LEU A 51 -11.45 1.75 -1.33
CA LEU A 51 -10.05 1.77 -0.92
C LEU A 51 -9.12 1.70 -2.13
N THR A 52 -8.60 2.86 -2.51
CA THR A 52 -7.67 3.04 -3.63
C THR A 52 -6.43 3.77 -3.12
N VAL A 53 -5.27 3.15 -3.32
CA VAL A 53 -3.96 3.67 -2.94
C VAL A 53 -3.29 4.26 -4.15
N TRP A 54 -2.80 5.48 -4.03
CA TRP A 54 -2.10 6.23 -5.06
C TRP A 54 -0.66 6.39 -4.63
N CYS A 55 0.29 5.96 -5.46
CA CYS A 55 1.69 6.30 -5.33
C CYS A 55 2.02 7.48 -6.23
N VAL A 56 2.28 8.64 -5.64
CA VAL A 56 2.67 9.86 -6.33
C VAL A 56 3.81 10.53 -5.57
N ASN A 57 4.85 10.95 -6.28
CA ASN A 57 5.99 11.66 -5.70
C ASN A 57 6.64 10.95 -4.49
N GLY A 58 6.78 9.62 -4.55
CA GLY A 58 7.37 8.83 -3.45
C GLY A 58 6.49 8.70 -2.20
N LEU A 59 5.19 8.99 -2.31
CA LEU A 59 4.22 8.87 -1.23
C LEU A 59 3.05 8.00 -1.66
N PHE A 60 2.69 7.04 -0.81
CA PHE A 60 1.40 6.36 -0.88
C PHE A 60 0.33 7.24 -0.23
N ARG A 61 -0.81 7.38 -0.91
CA ARG A 61 -1.95 8.18 -0.47
C ARG A 61 -3.20 7.36 -0.66
N TRP A 62 -4.01 7.21 0.38
CA TRP A 62 -5.32 6.56 0.25
C TRP A 62 -6.33 7.25 1.16
N THR A 63 -7.59 6.93 0.93
CA THR A 63 -8.68 7.38 1.78
C THR A 63 -9.09 6.22 2.68
N ASP A 64 -9.14 6.47 3.97
CA ASP A 64 -9.69 5.54 4.96
C ASP A 64 -11.23 5.48 4.85
N GLU A 65 -11.85 4.48 5.48
CA GLU A 65 -13.31 4.36 5.51
C GLU A 65 -14.03 5.56 6.15
N ARG A 66 -13.34 6.32 7.00
CA ARG A 66 -13.86 7.58 7.57
C ARG A 66 -13.74 8.78 6.64
N GLY A 67 -13.28 8.59 5.40
CA GLY A 67 -13.02 9.68 4.45
C GLY A 67 -11.72 10.44 4.72
N ALA A 68 -10.96 10.04 5.75
CA ALA A 68 -9.68 10.67 6.08
C ALA A 68 -8.63 10.30 5.03
N ARG A 69 -7.94 11.29 4.47
CA ARG A 69 -6.83 11.06 3.55
C ARG A 69 -5.56 10.77 4.34
N LEU A 70 -5.05 9.56 4.20
CA LEU A 70 -3.80 9.10 4.80
C LEU A 70 -2.66 9.18 3.79
N THR A 71 -1.48 9.50 4.29
CA THR A 71 -0.23 9.59 3.53
C THR A 71 0.85 8.75 4.21
N HIS A 72 1.57 7.95 3.43
CA HIS A 72 2.66 7.09 3.89
C HIS A 72 3.86 7.21 2.97
N PRO A 73 5.10 7.22 3.50
CA PRO A 73 6.30 7.09 2.68
C PRO A 73 6.28 5.84 1.80
N ALA A 74 6.61 5.99 0.51
CA ALA A 74 6.75 4.85 -0.40
C ALA A 74 8.00 4.00 -0.14
N GLY A 75 8.96 4.55 0.61
CA GLY A 75 10.14 3.83 1.12
C GLY A 75 9.83 2.78 2.19
N ASP A 76 8.60 2.77 2.72
CA ASP A 76 8.12 1.76 3.68
C ASP A 76 6.82 1.11 3.18
N PRO A 77 6.91 0.26 2.15
CA PRO A 77 5.74 -0.46 1.62
C PRO A 77 5.19 -1.49 2.62
N GLU A 78 6.02 -2.01 3.53
CA GLU A 78 5.58 -2.95 4.57
C GLU A 78 4.66 -2.24 5.58
N GLY A 79 5.08 -1.09 6.13
CA GLY A 79 4.27 -0.28 7.04
C GLY A 79 2.97 0.20 6.39
N ALA A 80 3.02 0.59 5.12
CA ALA A 80 1.83 0.93 4.35
C ALA A 80 0.86 -0.26 4.24
N SER A 81 1.36 -1.46 3.92
CA SER A 81 0.54 -2.67 3.82
C SER A 81 -0.14 -3.03 5.15
N ARG A 82 0.57 -2.90 6.28
CA ARG A 82 0.00 -3.16 7.62
C ARG A 82 -1.17 -2.24 7.92
N ARG A 83 -1.02 -0.92 7.68
CA ARG A 83 -2.11 0.05 7.89
C ARG A 83 -3.30 -0.21 6.98
N ILE A 84 -3.05 -0.59 5.73
CA ILE A 84 -4.10 -0.93 4.78
C ILE A 84 -4.82 -2.21 5.20
N CYS A 85 -4.10 -3.25 5.60
CA CYS A 85 -4.68 -4.48 6.13
C CYS A 85 -5.51 -4.23 7.38
N ASP A 86 -5.01 -3.38 8.29
CA ASP A 86 -5.75 -2.94 9.47
C ASP A 86 -7.04 -2.21 9.07
N ALA A 87 -6.99 -1.25 8.15
CA ALA A 87 -8.19 -0.57 7.65
C ALA A 87 -9.19 -1.53 6.97
N VAL A 88 -8.71 -2.54 6.23
CA VAL A 88 -9.58 -3.56 5.62
C VAL A 88 -10.25 -4.43 6.68
N ARG A 89 -9.53 -4.82 7.75
CA ARG A 89 -10.01 -5.68 8.83
C ARG A 89 -10.87 -4.93 9.85
N GLY A 90 -10.45 -3.75 10.28
CA GLY A 90 -11.20 -2.82 11.14
C GLY A 90 -12.52 -2.40 10.48
N GLY A 91 -12.47 -2.16 9.17
CA GLY A 91 -13.66 -1.94 8.36
C GLY A 91 -14.55 -3.16 8.19
N ARG A 92 -14.19 -4.38 8.62
CA ARG A 92 -15.13 -5.51 8.72
C ARG A 92 -15.85 -5.54 10.09
N GLY A 93 -15.25 -4.98 11.13
CA GLY A 93 -15.79 -4.99 12.49
C GLY A 93 -17.00 -4.07 12.69
N LEU A 94 -17.00 -2.89 12.06
CA LEU A 94 -18.08 -1.90 12.26
C LEU A 94 -19.34 -2.14 11.42
N ARG A 95 -19.34 -3.15 10.52
CA ARG A 95 -20.49 -3.47 9.64
C ARG A 95 -21.30 -4.68 10.11
N SER A 96 -20.93 -5.27 11.25
CA SER A 96 -21.58 -6.45 11.84
C SER A 96 -22.35 -6.10 13.11
N ALA A 97 -22.98 -4.92 13.13
CA ALA A 97 -23.92 -4.49 14.15
C ALA A 97 -25.03 -3.68 13.45
N ALA A 98 -25.93 -4.37 12.76
CA ALA A 98 -27.20 -3.85 12.28
C ALA A 98 -28.23 -4.97 12.37
#